data_AF-A0A7V5NX39-F1
#
_entry.id   AF-A0A7V5NX39-F1
#
_cell.length_a   1.000
_cell.length_b   1.000
_cell.length_c   1.000
_cell.angle_alpha   90.00
_cell.angle_beta   90.00
_cell.angle_gamma   90.00
#
_symmetry.space_group_name_H-M   'P 1'
#
loop_
_entity.id
_entity.type
_entity.pdbx_description
1 polymer ?
#
loop_
_entity_poly.entity_id
_entity_poly.type
_entity_poly.pdbx_seq_one_letter_code
_entity_poly.pdbx_strand_id
1 'polypeptide(L)'
;GISIHYRFLEKGTISIHDDRWFIYPWGVNGGEPGMRSKKILKRKNGKTKVLPSKCDDIVVNEGDVLIYDTWGGGGWGNPLERDAELVALEVKRGLVTRKGAKRYGVVIAKDGSVDKKATEELRRKMAPGICKEIFNYGPDLKTLRKNCKKETGLKAPRQPVWEAAE
;
A
#
# COMPACT_ATOMS: atom_id res chain seq x y z
N GLY A 1 -4.03 -5.81 -0.43
CA GLY A 1 -4.78 -5.62 -1.67
C GLY A 1 -4.49 -6.77 -2.58
N ILE A 2 -4.89 -6.63 -3.84
CA ILE A 2 -4.66 -7.57 -4.93
C ILE A 2 -4.08 -6.80 -6.11
N SER A 3 -3.27 -7.47 -6.92
CA SER A 3 -2.77 -6.93 -8.18
C SER A 3 -3.55 -7.59 -9.31
N ILE A 4 -4.41 -6.83 -9.98
CA ILE A 4 -5.21 -7.32 -11.10
C ILE A 4 -4.60 -6.81 -12.41
N HIS A 5 -4.38 -7.70 -13.36
CA HIS A 5 -3.77 -7.35 -14.65
C HIS A 5 -4.81 -7.55 -15.75
N TYR A 6 -5.39 -6.45 -16.23
CA TYR A 6 -6.32 -6.47 -17.35
C TYR A 6 -5.53 -6.33 -18.65
N ARG A 7 -5.59 -7.34 -19.52
CA ARG A 7 -5.07 -7.25 -20.88
C ARG A 7 -6.19 -6.86 -21.83
N PHE A 8 -6.02 -5.77 -22.55
CA PHE A 8 -6.97 -5.34 -23.56
C PHE A 8 -6.75 -6.13 -24.84
N LEU A 9 -7.81 -6.75 -25.35
CA LEU A 9 -7.78 -7.53 -26.59
C LEU A 9 -8.26 -6.73 -27.79
N GLU A 10 -8.84 -5.56 -27.55
CA GLU A 10 -9.35 -4.67 -28.59
C GLU A 10 -9.13 -3.22 -28.18
N LYS A 11 -9.25 -2.32 -29.16
CA LYS A 11 -9.20 -0.87 -28.90
C LYS A 11 -10.45 -0.42 -28.16
N GLY A 12 -10.28 0.47 -27.19
CA GLY A 12 -11.40 1.07 -26.47
C GLY A 12 -10.98 2.23 -25.58
N THR A 13 -11.92 2.65 -24.73
CA THR A 13 -11.70 3.65 -23.68
C THR A 13 -12.07 3.05 -22.33
N ILE A 14 -11.35 3.46 -21.28
CA ILE A 14 -11.64 3.06 -19.91
C ILE A 14 -11.74 4.27 -19.00
N SER A 15 -12.55 4.10 -17.95
CA SER A 15 -12.61 5.00 -16.80
C SER A 15 -12.13 4.27 -15.55
N ILE A 16 -11.44 4.99 -14.67
CA ILE A 16 -10.93 4.48 -13.40
C ILE A 16 -11.54 5.32 -12.29
N HIS A 17 -12.20 4.66 -11.34
CA HIS A 17 -12.77 5.27 -10.14
C HIS A 17 -12.29 4.52 -8.91
N ASP A 18 -11.16 4.95 -8.38
CA ASP A 18 -10.49 4.33 -7.23
C ASP A 18 -10.30 5.33 -6.09
N ASP A 19 -9.92 4.81 -4.92
CA ASP A 19 -9.55 5.63 -3.77
C ASP A 19 -8.19 5.19 -3.18
N ARG A 20 -7.79 5.77 -2.04
CA ARG A 20 -6.60 5.39 -1.25
C ARG A 20 -5.28 5.42 -2.03
N TRP A 21 -5.18 6.26 -3.07
CA TRP A 21 -3.94 6.48 -3.83
C TRP A 21 -3.05 7.56 -3.20
N PHE A 22 -3.68 8.57 -2.59
CA PHE A 22 -3.01 9.72 -1.98
C PHE A 22 -2.81 9.52 -0.49
N ILE A 23 -3.92 9.24 0.22
CA ILE A 23 -3.94 8.92 1.65
C ILE A 23 -3.88 7.41 1.89
N TYR A 24 -3.28 7.01 3.00
CA TYR A 24 -3.15 5.61 3.40
C TYR A 24 -4.47 5.10 4.03
N PRO A 25 -4.81 3.81 3.88
CA PRO A 25 -5.76 3.12 4.75
C PRO A 25 -5.24 3.13 6.20
N TRP A 26 -6.06 3.60 7.14
CA TRP A 26 -5.61 3.89 8.50
C TRP A 26 -5.47 2.63 9.34
N GLY A 27 -4.43 2.58 10.17
CA GLY A 27 -4.34 1.61 11.25
C GLY A 27 -5.18 2.04 12.44
N VAL A 28 -5.61 1.08 13.26
CA VAL A 28 -6.45 1.33 14.42
C VAL A 28 -5.90 0.60 15.66
N ASN A 29 -5.94 1.26 16.82
CA ASN A 29 -5.53 0.72 18.13
C ASN A 29 -4.13 0.08 18.10
N GLY A 30 -3.12 0.85 17.65
CA GLY A 30 -1.74 0.37 17.48
C GLY A 30 -1.44 -0.29 16.13
N GLY A 31 -2.46 -0.47 15.28
CA GLY A 31 -2.28 -0.96 13.93
C GLY A 31 -1.51 0.02 13.03
N GLU A 32 -0.80 -0.54 12.05
CA GLU A 32 -0.05 0.24 11.05
C GLU A 32 -0.89 0.53 9.80
N PRO A 33 -0.65 1.65 9.09
CA PRO A 33 -1.34 1.95 7.84
C PRO A 33 -1.12 0.87 6.77
N GLY A 34 -2.15 0.64 5.97
CA GLY A 34 -2.10 -0.25 4.80
C GLY A 34 -1.40 0.41 3.61
N MET A 35 -0.96 -0.36 2.62
CA MET A 35 -0.40 0.23 1.40
C MET A 35 -1.48 0.88 0.53
N ARG A 36 -1.11 1.96 -0.15
CA ARG A 36 -1.94 2.72 -1.10
C ARG A 36 -2.15 1.97 -2.42
N SER A 37 -3.19 2.35 -3.14
CA SER A 37 -3.45 1.84 -4.49
C SER A 37 -2.52 2.44 -5.54
N LYS A 38 -2.33 1.72 -6.65
CA LYS A 38 -1.53 2.17 -7.80
C LYS A 38 -2.06 1.60 -9.10
N LYS A 39 -2.05 2.42 -10.16
CA LYS A 39 -2.55 2.06 -11.49
C LYS A 39 -1.47 2.36 -12.49
N ILE A 40 -1.05 1.35 -13.25
CA ILE A 40 -0.03 1.48 -14.28
C ILE A 40 -0.61 0.94 -15.57
N LEU A 41 -0.66 1.80 -16.60
CA LEU A 41 -0.92 1.37 -17.96
C LEU A 41 0.40 1.06 -18.64
N LYS A 42 0.61 -0.21 -18.98
CA LYS A 42 1.73 -0.69 -19.77
C LYS A 42 1.26 -0.85 -21.22
N ARG A 43 1.89 -0.12 -22.12
CA ARG A 43 1.63 -0.19 -23.55
C ARG A 43 2.30 -1.42 -24.17
N LYS A 44 1.77 -1.92 -25.28
CA LYS A 44 2.37 -3.03 -26.05
C LYS A 44 3.84 -2.77 -26.43
N ASN A 45 4.19 -1.52 -26.72
CA ASN A 45 5.57 -1.10 -27.03
C ASN A 45 6.50 -0.97 -25.80
N GLY A 46 6.05 -1.39 -24.61
CA GLY A 46 6.81 -1.35 -23.37
C GLY A 46 6.75 -0.04 -22.60
N LYS A 47 6.22 1.05 -23.18
CA LYS A 47 6.05 2.33 -22.44
C LYS A 47 5.08 2.14 -21.28
N THR A 48 5.39 2.70 -20.12
CA THR A 48 4.52 2.64 -18.94
C THR A 48 4.09 4.04 -18.51
N LYS A 49 2.87 4.15 -17.99
CA LYS A 49 2.33 5.40 -17.44
C LYS A 49 1.58 5.10 -16.15
N VAL A 50 1.89 5.83 -15.09
CA VAL A 50 1.04 5.83 -13.88
C VAL A 50 -0.22 6.64 -14.16
N LEU A 51 -1.38 6.08 -13.86
CA LEU A 51 -2.67 6.74 -14.03
C LEU A 51 -3.18 7.32 -12.70
N PRO A 52 -3.90 8.46 -12.73
CA PRO A 52 -4.64 8.95 -11.57
C PRO A 52 -5.64 7.92 -11.02
N SER A 53 -6.10 8.17 -9.79
CA SER A 53 -7.14 7.33 -9.18
C SER A 53 -8.53 7.55 -9.76
N LYS A 54 -8.80 8.76 -10.24
CA LYS A 54 -10.06 9.15 -10.87
C LYS A 54 -9.71 9.79 -12.21
N CYS A 55 -10.04 9.10 -13.30
CA CYS A 55 -9.80 9.59 -14.66
C CYS A 55 -10.67 8.83 -15.65
N ASP A 56 -11.10 9.55 -16.69
CA ASP A 56 -11.96 9.06 -17.76
C ASP A 56 -11.24 9.15 -19.11
N ASP A 57 -11.87 8.57 -20.13
CA ASP A 57 -11.44 8.64 -21.54
C ASP A 57 -10.00 8.16 -21.80
N ILE A 58 -9.52 7.21 -20.99
CA ILE A 58 -8.19 6.64 -21.19
C ILE A 58 -8.24 5.66 -22.36
N VAL A 59 -7.69 6.07 -23.50
CA VAL A 59 -7.58 5.20 -24.68
C VAL A 59 -6.62 4.04 -24.41
N VAL A 60 -7.10 2.83 -24.69
CA VAL A 60 -6.35 1.56 -24.64
C VAL A 60 -6.41 0.88 -26.01
N ASN A 61 -5.35 0.16 -26.37
CA ASN A 61 -5.27 -0.59 -27.61
C ASN A 61 -5.05 -2.08 -27.31
N GLU A 62 -5.27 -2.93 -28.32
CA GLU A 62 -4.94 -4.35 -28.26
C GLU A 62 -3.49 -4.56 -27.76
N GLY A 63 -3.35 -5.44 -26.76
CA GLY A 63 -2.07 -5.82 -26.16
C GLY A 63 -1.58 -4.87 -25.06
N ASP A 64 -2.26 -3.75 -24.81
CA ASP A 64 -2.01 -2.95 -23.61
C ASP A 64 -2.44 -3.72 -22.35
N VAL A 65 -1.79 -3.44 -21.22
CA VAL A 65 -2.10 -4.04 -19.92
C VAL A 65 -2.28 -2.95 -18.87
N LEU A 66 -3.45 -2.94 -18.22
CA LEU A 66 -3.67 -2.16 -17.01
C LEU A 66 -3.35 -3.03 -15.78
N ILE A 67 -2.32 -2.63 -15.05
CA ILE A 67 -2.00 -3.17 -13.73
C ILE A 67 -2.74 -2.32 -12.71
N TYR A 68 -3.65 -2.97 -11.99
CA TYR A 68 -4.51 -2.36 -10.98
C TYR A 68 -4.18 -2.96 -9.62
N ASP A 69 -3.29 -2.28 -8.90
CA ASP A 69 -2.93 -2.63 -7.53
C ASP A 69 -3.90 -1.95 -6.58
N THR A 70 -4.77 -2.74 -5.95
CA THR A 70 -5.72 -2.24 -4.96
C THR A 70 -5.02 -2.01 -3.61
N TRP A 71 -5.55 -1.09 -2.82
CA TRP A 71 -5.02 -0.81 -1.49
C TRP A 71 -5.15 -2.02 -0.56
N GLY A 72 -4.33 -2.07 0.48
CA GLY A 72 -4.52 -3.01 1.61
C GLY A 72 -5.36 -2.38 2.72
N GLY A 73 -6.02 -3.19 3.55
CA GLY A 73 -6.57 -2.67 4.81
C GLY A 73 -5.45 -2.15 5.72
N GLY A 74 -5.77 -1.18 6.57
CA GLY A 74 -4.91 -0.85 7.70
C GLY A 74 -5.01 -1.93 8.78
N GLY A 75 -3.97 -2.02 9.60
CA GLY A 75 -3.89 -3.01 10.67
C GLY A 75 -4.79 -2.68 11.85
N TRP A 76 -5.09 -3.70 12.65
CA TRP A 76 -5.75 -3.57 13.95
C TRP A 76 -4.85 -4.16 15.03
N GLY A 77 -4.72 -3.45 16.15
CA GLY A 77 -3.96 -3.93 17.31
C GLY A 77 -2.45 -3.73 17.15
N ASN A 78 -1.72 -3.94 18.25
CA ASN A 78 -0.27 -3.92 18.27
C ASN A 78 0.29 -5.09 17.42
N PRO A 79 1.02 -4.83 16.32
CA PRO A 79 1.54 -5.89 15.46
C PRO A 79 2.57 -6.80 16.14
N LEU A 80 3.20 -6.34 17.23
CA LEU A 80 4.21 -7.10 17.98
C LEU A 80 3.59 -8.18 18.89
N GLU A 81 2.28 -8.11 19.14
CA GLU A 81 1.52 -9.11 19.92
C GLU A 81 1.02 -10.27 19.04
N ARG A 82 1.12 -10.16 17.71
CA ARG A 82 0.74 -11.23 16.79
C ARG A 82 1.62 -12.46 17.02
N ASP A 83 1.04 -13.65 17.03
CA ASP A 83 1.80 -14.91 17.14
C ASP A 83 2.83 -15.04 16.01
N ALA A 84 4.09 -15.27 16.37
CA ALA A 84 5.20 -15.37 15.44
C ALA A 84 5.10 -16.61 14.55
N GLU A 85 4.59 -17.73 15.09
CA GLU A 85 4.43 -18.98 14.33
C GLU A 85 3.31 -18.84 13.30
N LEU A 86 2.23 -18.12 13.64
CA LEU A 86 1.19 -17.77 12.68
C LEU A 86 1.75 -16.91 11.53
N VAL A 87 2.59 -15.92 11.83
CA VAL A 87 3.25 -15.11 10.79
C VAL A 87 4.17 -15.97 9.91
N ALA A 88 4.92 -16.92 10.48
CA ALA A 88 5.73 -17.86 9.70
C ALA A 88 4.88 -18.73 8.77
N LEU A 89 3.73 -19.21 9.25
CA LEU A 89 2.76 -19.95 8.43
C LEU A 89 2.21 -19.09 7.29
N GLU A 90 1.88 -17.82 7.54
CA GLU A 90 1.42 -16.87 6.51
C GLU A 90 2.52 -16.58 5.46
N VAL A 91 3.79 -16.58 5.90
CA VAL A 91 4.93 -16.49 4.98
C VAL A 91 5.05 -17.74 4.12
N LYS A 92 4.93 -18.93 4.71
CA LYS A 92 4.92 -20.20 3.97
C LYS A 92 3.77 -20.28 2.96
N ARG A 93 2.62 -19.69 3.29
CA ARG A 93 1.43 -19.60 2.41
C ARG A 93 1.51 -18.49 1.37
N GLY A 94 2.55 -17.65 1.37
CA GLY A 94 2.71 -16.56 0.41
C GLY A 94 1.80 -15.35 0.66
N LEU A 95 1.11 -15.29 1.80
CA LEU A 95 0.27 -14.14 2.18
C LEU A 95 1.12 -12.97 2.68
N VAL A 96 2.26 -13.28 3.30
CA VAL A 96 3.24 -12.33 3.80
C VAL A 96 4.61 -12.67 3.21
N THR A 97 5.40 -11.68 2.83
CA THR A 97 6.79 -11.95 2.40
C THR A 97 7.70 -12.07 3.62
N ARG A 98 8.84 -12.76 3.51
CA ARG A 98 9.86 -12.81 4.58
C ARG A 98 10.28 -11.42 5.06
N LYS A 99 10.38 -10.44 4.14
CA LYS A 99 10.61 -9.03 4.48
C LYS A 99 9.41 -8.40 5.19
N GLY A 100 8.20 -8.71 4.74
CA GLY A 100 6.94 -8.25 5.31
C GLY A 100 6.71 -8.72 6.75
N ALA A 101 7.18 -9.93 7.11
CA ALA A 101 7.10 -10.47 8.47
C ALA A 101 7.71 -9.54 9.53
N LYS A 102 8.73 -8.77 9.16
CA LYS A 102 9.37 -7.77 10.04
C LYS A 102 8.42 -6.67 10.48
N ARG A 103 7.30 -6.42 9.79
CA ARG A 103 6.24 -5.50 10.26
C ARG A 103 5.57 -5.97 11.55
N TYR A 104 5.59 -7.27 11.82
CA TYR A 104 5.11 -7.89 13.07
C TYR A 104 6.24 -8.11 14.09
N GLY A 105 7.42 -7.55 13.81
CA GLY A 105 8.65 -7.83 14.56
C GLY A 105 9.17 -9.25 14.41
N VAL A 106 8.64 -10.04 13.46
CA VAL A 106 9.00 -11.45 13.28
C VAL A 106 10.12 -11.61 12.25
N VAL A 107 11.15 -12.37 12.62
CA VAL A 107 12.28 -12.71 11.75
C VAL A 107 12.17 -14.17 11.34
N ILE A 108 12.13 -14.41 10.02
CA ILE A 108 12.03 -15.76 9.46
C ILE A 108 13.41 -16.21 8.98
N ALA A 109 13.92 -17.31 9.56
CA ALA A 109 15.19 -17.94 9.20
C ALA A 109 15.13 -18.56 7.79
N LYS A 110 16.29 -18.90 7.20
CA LYS A 110 16.36 -19.38 5.80
C LYS A 110 15.48 -20.60 5.53
N ASP A 111 15.40 -21.52 6.49
CA ASP A 111 14.58 -22.73 6.46
C ASP A 111 13.06 -22.46 6.55
N GLY A 112 12.65 -21.23 6.86
CA GLY A 112 11.25 -20.84 7.01
C GLY A 112 10.72 -20.85 8.44
N SER A 113 11.54 -21.23 9.42
CA SER A 113 11.19 -21.19 10.84
C SER A 113 11.32 -19.79 11.44
N VAL A 114 10.72 -19.57 12.62
CA VAL A 114 10.89 -18.32 13.38
C VAL A 114 12.25 -18.30 14.05
N ASP A 115 13.05 -17.26 13.79
CA ASP A 115 14.22 -16.95 14.60
C ASP A 115 13.75 -16.22 15.87
N LYS A 116 13.61 -16.98 16.97
CA LYS A 116 13.06 -16.47 18.23
C LYS A 116 13.89 -15.31 18.80
N LYS A 117 15.22 -15.48 18.85
CA LYS A 117 16.12 -14.47 19.41
C LYS A 117 16.08 -13.18 18.61
N ALA A 118 16.16 -13.28 17.28
CA ALA A 118 16.09 -12.10 16.42
C ALA A 118 14.70 -11.44 16.45
N THR A 119 13.64 -12.23 16.60
CA THR A 119 12.25 -11.74 16.75
C THR A 119 12.08 -10.96 18.05
N GLU A 120 12.55 -11.49 19.18
CA GLU A 120 12.51 -10.80 20.49
C GLU A 120 13.30 -9.48 20.45
N GLU A 121 14.50 -9.49 19.87
CA GLU A 121 15.32 -8.30 19.74
C GLU A 121 14.64 -7.24 18.84
N LEU A 122 14.06 -7.67 17.71
CA LEU A 122 13.37 -6.77 16.80
C LEU A 122 12.11 -6.17 17.44
N ARG A 123 11.31 -6.98 18.13
CA ARG A 123 10.14 -6.50 18.89
C ARG A 123 10.53 -5.49 19.96
N ARG A 124 11.60 -5.73 20.73
CA ARG A 124 12.10 -4.77 21.72
C ARG A 124 12.50 -3.45 21.08
N LYS A 125 13.14 -3.47 19.91
CA LYS A 125 13.51 -2.26 19.16
C LYS A 125 12.30 -1.51 18.59
N MET A 126 11.25 -2.23 18.19
CA MET A 126 10.05 -1.65 17.58
C MET A 126 9.03 -1.14 18.60
N ALA A 127 9.00 -1.69 19.82
CA ALA A 127 7.99 -1.39 20.83
C ALA A 127 7.79 0.13 21.10
N PRO A 128 8.83 0.98 21.15
CA PRO A 128 8.65 2.43 21.35
C PRO A 128 7.93 3.13 20.20
N GLY A 129 7.93 2.55 19.00
CA GLY A 129 7.35 3.13 17.79
C GLY A 129 5.87 2.80 17.55
N ILE A 130 5.24 2.00 18.42
CA ILE A 130 3.83 1.64 18.26
C ILE A 130 2.95 2.86 18.53
N CYS A 131 2.03 3.13 17.60
CA CYS A 131 1.09 4.23 17.71
C CYS A 131 0.19 4.03 18.94
N LYS A 132 0.10 5.06 19.80
CA LYS A 132 -0.72 5.05 21.03
C LYS A 132 -2.10 5.66 20.82
N GLU A 133 -2.29 6.37 19.71
CA GLU A 133 -3.58 6.96 19.34
C GLU A 133 -4.53 5.89 18.78
N ILE A 134 -5.83 6.19 18.81
CA ILE A 134 -6.85 5.30 18.23
C ILE A 134 -6.58 5.08 16.74
N PHE A 135 -6.22 6.14 16.01
CA PHE A 135 -5.98 6.08 14.57
C PHE A 135 -4.52 6.40 14.24
N ASN A 136 -3.89 5.48 13.51
CA ASN A 136 -2.65 5.73 12.81
C ASN A 136 -2.95 6.12 11.36
N TYR A 137 -2.98 7.41 11.09
CA TYR A 137 -3.25 7.97 9.76
C TYR A 137 -2.07 7.84 8.79
N GLY A 138 -0.88 7.48 9.30
CA GLY A 138 0.38 7.63 8.58
C GLY A 138 0.88 9.09 8.59
N PRO A 139 1.69 9.50 7.59
CA PRO A 139 2.22 10.85 7.51
C PRO A 139 1.13 11.93 7.39
N ASP A 140 1.38 13.11 7.92
CA ASP A 140 0.48 14.26 7.80
C ASP A 140 0.30 14.71 6.34
N LEU A 141 -0.76 15.49 6.06
CA LEU A 141 -1.08 15.95 4.70
C LEU A 141 0.02 16.80 4.05
N LYS A 142 0.78 17.59 4.81
CA LYS A 142 1.88 18.41 4.28
C LYS A 142 3.03 17.50 3.84
N THR A 143 3.38 16.51 4.65
CA THR A 143 4.36 15.47 4.32
C THR A 143 3.92 14.64 3.11
N LEU A 144 2.65 14.21 3.06
CA LEU A 144 2.10 13.48 1.91
C LEU A 144 2.18 14.30 0.62
N ARG A 145 1.82 15.59 0.64
CA ARG A 145 1.93 16.47 -0.54
C ARG A 145 3.38 16.64 -0.98
N LYS A 146 4.30 16.88 -0.03
CA LYS A 146 5.74 17.02 -0.32
C LYS A 146 6.30 15.79 -1.02
N ASN A 147 5.92 14.59 -0.57
CA ASN A 147 6.47 13.35 -1.10
C ASN A 147 5.70 12.78 -2.30
N CYS A 148 4.50 13.29 -2.61
CA CYS A 148 3.54 12.68 -3.53
C CYS A 148 4.15 12.27 -4.87
N LYS A 149 4.85 13.19 -5.56
CA LYS A 149 5.44 12.89 -6.88
C LYS A 149 6.51 11.82 -6.80
N LYS A 150 7.33 11.83 -5.74
CA LYS A 150 8.39 10.84 -5.52
C LYS A 150 7.82 9.46 -5.24
N GLU A 151 6.77 9.38 -4.43
CA GLU A 151 6.21 8.09 -3.99
C GLU A 151 5.20 7.49 -4.98
N THR A 152 4.42 8.33 -5.65
CA THR A 152 3.29 7.89 -6.51
C THR A 152 3.56 8.09 -8.00
N GLY A 153 4.50 8.97 -8.37
CA GLY A 153 4.70 9.41 -9.76
C GLY A 153 3.71 10.49 -10.23
N LEU A 154 2.76 10.90 -9.39
CA LEU A 154 1.72 11.89 -9.72
C LEU A 154 1.91 13.18 -8.92
N LYS A 155 1.48 14.30 -9.49
CA LYS A 155 1.48 15.60 -8.79
C LYS A 155 0.55 15.54 -7.58
N ALA A 156 0.94 16.21 -6.49
CA ALA A 156 0.11 16.29 -5.29
C ALA A 156 -1.21 17.03 -5.57
N PRO A 157 -2.33 16.60 -4.98
CA PRO A 157 -3.56 17.37 -5.01
C PRO A 157 -3.38 18.68 -4.23
N ARG A 158 -4.00 19.75 -4.73
CA ARG A 158 -4.03 21.05 -4.06
C ARG A 158 -5.07 21.06 -2.96
N GLN A 159 -4.83 21.85 -1.92
CA GLN A 159 -5.85 22.13 -0.91
C GLN A 159 -7.00 22.90 -1.61
N PRO A 160 -8.26 22.46 -1.47
CA PRO A 160 -9.39 23.26 -1.93
C PRO A 160 -9.39 24.61 -1.22
N VAL A 161 -9.61 25.68 -1.98
CA VAL A 161 -9.84 27.02 -1.44
C VAL A 161 -11.32 27.28 -1.67
N TRP A 162 -12.05 27.47 -0.57
CA TRP A 162 -13.43 27.90 -0.62
C TRP A 162 -13.44 29.41 -0.45
N GLU A 163 -14.15 30.10 -1.33
CA GLU A 163 -14.50 31.50 -1.06
C GLU A 163 -15.43 31.51 0.16
N ALA A 164 -15.18 32.41 1.10
CA ALA A 164 -16.11 32.58 2.22
C ALA A 164 -17.45 33.03 1.64
N ALA A 165 -18.54 32.37 2.05
CA ALA A 165 -19.86 32.87 1.75
C ALA A 165 -20.00 34.25 2.42
N GLU A 166 -20.28 35.28 1.62
CA GLU A 166 -20.68 36.61 2.11
C GLU A 166 -21.98 36.54 2.92
#